data_AF-A0A8I6AEW4-F1
#
_entry.id   AF-A0A8I6AEW4-F1
#
_cell.length_a   1.000
_cell.length_b   1.000
_cell.length_c   1.000
_cell.angle_alpha   90.00
_cell.angle_beta   90.00
_cell.angle_gamma   90.00
#
_symmetry.space_group_name_H-M   'P 1'
#
loop_
_entity.id
_entity.type
_entity.pdbx_description
1 polymer ?
#
loop_
_entity_poly.entity_id
_entity_poly.type
_entity_poly.pdbx_seq_one_letter_code
_entity_poly.pdbx_strand_id
1 'polypeptide(L)'
;MHLLCFLSLACSLLAAALIPGPREAPATVAAFESGLGFSEAEPDGGEVKGFEGKDLEEQLRSVSSVDELMSVLYPDYWKMYKCQLRKGGWQQPSLNMRTGDTVKLAAAHYNTEILKSIDNEWRKTQCMPREVCIDVGKEFGAATNTFFKPPCVSVYRCGGCCNSEGLQCMNTSTGYLSKTVSGS
;
A
#
# COMPACT_ATOMS: atom_id res chain seq x y z
N MET A 1 52.04 -16.32 -1.75
CA MET A 1 51.06 -16.71 -0.72
C MET A 1 49.64 -16.13 -0.94
N HIS A 2 49.35 -15.49 -2.09
CA HIS A 2 47.98 -15.02 -2.42
C HIS A 2 47.30 -15.78 -3.58
N LEU A 3 47.96 -16.79 -4.15
CA LEU A 3 47.39 -17.61 -5.25
C LEU A 3 46.72 -18.91 -4.77
N LEU A 4 46.71 -19.21 -3.47
CA LEU A 4 46.17 -20.47 -2.93
C LEU A 4 44.79 -20.33 -2.24
N CYS A 5 44.28 -19.10 -2.04
CA CYS A 5 42.93 -18.89 -1.49
C CYS A 5 41.82 -18.78 -2.55
N PHE A 6 42.15 -18.49 -3.82
CA PHE A 6 41.15 -18.36 -4.88
C PHE A 6 40.69 -19.70 -5.48
N LEU A 7 41.41 -20.79 -5.23
CA LEU A 7 41.10 -22.13 -5.73
C LEU A 7 40.13 -22.92 -4.84
N SER A 8 39.77 -22.43 -3.64
CA SER A 8 38.92 -23.15 -2.69
C SER A 8 37.43 -22.78 -2.73
N LEU A 9 37.03 -21.72 -3.44
CA LEU A 9 35.62 -21.29 -3.52
C LEU A 9 34.95 -21.61 -4.86
N ALA A 10 35.70 -22.03 -5.86
CA ALA A 10 35.18 -22.41 -7.18
C ALA A 10 34.80 -23.90 -7.29
N CYS A 11 34.97 -24.72 -6.24
CA CYS A 11 34.84 -26.18 -6.32
C CYS A 11 33.56 -26.77 -5.67
N SER A 12 32.64 -25.95 -5.14
CA SER A 12 31.41 -26.47 -4.49
C SER A 12 30.11 -26.19 -5.25
N LEU A 13 30.19 -25.65 -6.47
CA LEU A 13 29.00 -25.31 -7.28
C LEU A 13 28.65 -26.32 -8.40
N LEU A 14 29.20 -27.54 -8.40
CA LEU A 14 29.02 -28.45 -9.54
C LEU A 14 28.75 -29.92 -9.20
N ALA A 15 27.95 -30.20 -8.16
CA ALA A 15 27.43 -31.54 -7.95
C ALA A 15 26.01 -31.54 -7.34
N ALA A 16 24.99 -31.49 -8.20
CA ALA A 16 23.79 -32.34 -8.14
C ALA A 16 22.69 -31.78 -9.05
N ALA A 17 22.71 -32.18 -10.32
CA ALA A 17 21.56 -32.12 -11.20
C ALA A 17 20.98 -33.54 -11.37
N LEU A 18 19.65 -33.61 -11.54
CA LEU A 18 18.81 -34.75 -11.94
C LEU A 18 18.37 -35.66 -10.77
N ILE A 19 17.09 -35.69 -10.39
CA ILE A 19 15.99 -36.51 -10.97
C ILE A 19 14.59 -35.95 -10.56
N PRO A 20 13.48 -36.22 -11.30
CA PRO A 20 12.29 -35.35 -11.42
C PRO A 20 10.97 -35.83 -10.76
N GLY A 21 10.10 -34.86 -10.40
CA GLY A 21 8.62 -34.93 -10.29
C GLY A 21 8.01 -35.82 -9.17
N PRO A 22 6.75 -35.60 -8.72
CA PRO A 22 5.61 -35.17 -9.53
C PRO A 22 4.77 -34.00 -8.94
N ARG A 23 3.81 -33.55 -9.76
CA ARG A 23 2.81 -32.51 -9.54
C ARG A 23 1.63 -33.04 -8.72
N GLU A 24 1.07 -32.23 -7.82
CA GLU A 24 -0.37 -32.10 -7.57
C GLU A 24 -0.68 -30.75 -6.87
N ALA A 25 -1.86 -30.20 -7.16
CA ALA A 25 -2.49 -29.04 -6.54
C ALA A 25 -3.95 -29.41 -6.21
N PRO A 26 -4.74 -28.52 -5.62
CA PRO A 26 -4.81 -28.14 -4.21
C PRO A 26 -5.98 -28.84 -3.48
N ALA A 27 -5.86 -29.06 -2.18
CA ALA A 27 -7.00 -29.46 -1.34
C ALA A 27 -7.47 -28.29 -0.48
N THR A 28 -8.71 -27.88 -0.72
CA THR A 28 -9.53 -27.02 0.12
C THR A 28 -9.72 -27.62 1.52
N VAL A 29 -9.55 -26.82 2.56
CA VAL A 29 -10.06 -27.10 3.92
C VAL A 29 -10.87 -25.86 4.33
N ALA A 30 -12.19 -25.88 4.19
CA ALA A 30 -13.17 -26.44 5.11
C ALA A 30 -13.16 -25.70 6.47
N ALA A 31 -14.28 -25.03 6.72
CA ALA A 31 -14.64 -24.36 7.96
C ALA A 31 -14.47 -25.28 9.17
N PHE A 32 -13.96 -24.72 10.27
CA PHE A 32 -14.19 -25.29 11.59
C PHE A 32 -15.03 -24.28 12.38
N GLU A 33 -16.26 -24.70 12.63
CA GLU A 33 -17.16 -24.10 13.59
C GLU A 33 -17.30 -25.08 14.76
N SER A 34 -17.66 -24.56 15.92
CA SER A 34 -17.97 -25.25 17.20
C SER A 34 -16.74 -25.66 18.02
N GLY A 35 -16.67 -25.38 19.32
CA GLY A 35 -17.64 -24.82 20.24
C GLY A 35 -17.27 -25.31 21.65
N LEU A 36 -17.11 -24.40 22.59
CA LEU A 36 -17.09 -24.71 24.02
C LEU A 36 -17.86 -23.59 24.72
N GLY A 37 -19.10 -23.91 25.10
CA GLY A 37 -20.01 -23.00 25.76
C GLY A 37 -19.81 -22.93 27.26
N PHE A 38 -20.24 -21.82 27.85
CA PHE A 38 -20.84 -21.83 29.19
C PHE A 38 -21.75 -20.61 29.38
N SER A 39 -23.04 -20.91 29.52
CA SER A 39 -24.06 -20.19 30.31
C SER A 39 -24.53 -18.81 29.84
N GLU A 40 -25.74 -18.80 29.26
CA GLU A 40 -26.62 -17.63 29.18
C GLU A 40 -26.93 -17.12 30.58
N ALA A 41 -26.40 -15.93 30.88
CA ALA A 41 -26.96 -15.07 31.90
C ALA A 41 -26.96 -13.66 31.30
N GLU A 42 -28.12 -13.25 30.79
CA GLU A 42 -28.43 -11.85 30.52
C GLU A 42 -28.04 -10.97 31.73
N PRO A 43 -27.35 -9.86 31.46
CA PRO A 43 -27.95 -8.60 31.87
C PRO A 43 -27.90 -7.57 30.73
N ASP A 44 -29.09 -7.28 30.21
CA ASP A 44 -29.64 -5.95 29.97
C ASP A 44 -28.67 -4.74 30.08
N GLY A 45 -28.65 -3.96 28.99
CA GLY A 45 -28.44 -2.51 29.02
C GLY A 45 -26.99 -2.02 29.10
N GLY A 46 -26.42 -1.60 27.95
CA GLY A 46 -25.18 -0.84 27.96
C GLY A 46 -24.62 -0.45 26.60
N GLU A 47 -25.15 0.62 26.01
CA GLU A 47 -24.63 1.30 24.83
C GLU A 47 -23.16 1.76 25.06
N VAL A 48 -22.19 1.17 24.36
CA VAL A 48 -20.78 1.63 24.39
C VAL A 48 -20.55 2.62 23.25
N LYS A 49 -20.48 3.90 23.64
CA LYS A 49 -20.09 5.11 22.87
C LYS A 49 -19.20 4.84 21.64
N GLY A 50 -19.83 4.86 20.46
CA GLY A 50 -19.15 4.93 19.15
C GLY A 50 -18.89 6.36 18.65
N PHE A 51 -18.90 7.36 19.54
CA PHE A 51 -18.90 8.78 19.14
C PHE A 51 -17.48 9.36 18.94
N GLU A 52 -16.50 8.98 19.76
CA GLU A 52 -15.14 9.56 19.71
C GLU A 52 -14.29 8.98 18.56
N GLY A 53 -14.57 7.74 18.12
CA GLY A 53 -13.82 7.12 17.01
C GLY A 53 -14.17 7.69 15.64
N LYS A 54 -15.44 8.09 15.43
CA LYS A 54 -15.90 8.62 14.14
C LYS A 54 -15.36 10.01 13.85
N ASP A 55 -15.33 10.87 14.88
CA ASP A 55 -14.78 12.22 14.79
C ASP A 55 -13.27 12.17 14.49
N LEU A 56 -12.54 11.27 15.14
CA LEU A 56 -11.11 11.08 14.88
C LEU A 56 -10.84 10.55 13.45
N GLU A 57 -11.63 9.60 12.97
CA GLU A 57 -11.49 9.05 11.63
C GLU A 57 -11.77 10.10 10.54
N GLU A 58 -12.77 10.94 10.77
CA GLU A 58 -13.11 12.06 9.90
C GLU A 58 -12.03 13.15 9.91
N GLN A 59 -11.46 13.45 11.08
CA GLN A 59 -10.28 14.30 11.19
C GLN A 59 -9.10 13.73 10.39
N LEU A 60 -8.78 12.44 10.52
CA LEU A 60 -7.70 11.80 9.77
C LEU A 60 -7.92 11.82 8.26
N ARG A 61 -9.17 11.71 7.77
CA ARG A 61 -9.49 11.84 6.33
C ARG A 61 -9.35 13.26 5.80
N SER A 62 -9.52 14.27 6.65
CA SER A 62 -9.46 15.69 6.25
C SER A 62 -8.04 16.27 6.21
N VAL A 63 -7.06 15.60 6.80
CA VAL A 63 -5.67 16.05 6.85
C VAL A 63 -5.03 16.06 5.45
N SER A 64 -4.39 17.17 5.11
CA SER A 64 -3.77 17.38 3.78
C SER A 64 -2.24 17.52 3.82
N SER A 65 -1.67 17.66 5.01
CA SER A 65 -0.23 17.84 5.21
C SER A 65 0.31 17.02 6.37
N VAL A 66 1.62 16.73 6.34
CA VAL A 66 2.30 16.01 7.42
C VAL A 66 2.24 16.77 8.75
N ASP A 67 2.25 18.11 8.70
CA ASP A 67 2.18 18.97 9.90
C ASP A 67 0.81 18.84 10.60
N GLU A 68 -0.26 18.79 9.81
CA GLU A 68 -1.62 18.55 10.27
C GLU A 68 -1.76 17.12 10.83
N LEU A 69 -1.24 16.11 10.12
CA LEU A 69 -1.31 14.71 10.57
C LEU A 69 -0.65 14.52 11.94
N MET A 70 0.56 15.05 12.08
CA MET A 70 1.33 14.95 13.31
C MET A 70 0.65 15.69 14.47
N SER A 71 -0.09 16.76 14.19
CA SER A 71 -0.87 17.46 15.21
C SER A 71 -2.09 16.66 15.70
N VAL A 72 -2.69 15.83 14.84
CA VAL A 72 -3.84 14.97 15.19
C VAL A 72 -3.40 13.73 15.97
N LEU A 73 -2.35 13.03 15.50
CA LEU A 73 -1.92 11.76 16.10
C LEU A 73 -0.98 11.91 17.30
N TYR A 74 -0.12 12.93 17.30
CA TYR A 74 0.90 13.11 18.33
C TYR A 74 1.03 14.60 18.73
N PRO A 75 -0.03 15.21 19.27
CA PRO A 75 -0.13 16.65 19.50
C PRO A 75 1.00 17.20 20.37
N ASP A 76 1.38 16.50 21.45
CA ASP A 76 2.39 16.99 22.39
C ASP A 76 3.81 16.82 21.86
N TYR A 77 4.07 15.73 21.14
CA TYR A 77 5.35 15.52 20.47
C TYR A 77 5.57 16.52 19.34
N TRP A 78 4.53 16.80 18.54
CA TRP A 78 4.64 17.71 17.42
C TRP A 78 4.92 19.14 17.85
N LYS A 79 4.30 19.60 18.94
CA LYS A 79 4.61 20.89 19.57
C LYS A 79 6.07 20.96 20.01
N MET A 80 6.59 19.91 20.63
CA MET A 80 7.99 19.84 21.06
C MET A 80 8.96 19.84 19.87
N TYR A 81 8.66 19.06 18.84
CA TYR A 81 9.47 18.99 17.61
C TYR A 81 9.52 20.33 16.87
N LYS A 82 8.37 21.02 16.71
CA LYS A 82 8.33 22.36 16.13
C LYS A 82 9.04 23.41 16.98
N CYS A 83 9.00 23.27 18.31
CA CYS A 83 9.78 24.12 19.23
C CYS A 83 11.30 23.97 19.01
N GLN A 84 11.77 22.73 18.78
CA GLN A 84 13.18 22.46 18.51
C GLN A 84 13.63 23.01 17.14
N LEU A 85 12.79 22.88 16.10
CA LEU A 85 13.05 23.47 14.78
C LEU A 85 13.17 25.00 14.83
N ARG A 86 12.28 25.66 15.57
CA ARG A 86 12.35 27.13 15.79
C ARG A 86 13.54 27.56 16.63
N LYS A 87 14.12 26.66 17.43
CA LYS A 87 15.31 26.93 18.25
C LYS A 87 16.62 27.01 17.46
N GLY A 88 16.61 26.73 16.15
CA GLY A 88 17.73 27.03 15.26
C GLY A 88 19.02 26.30 15.62
N GLY A 89 19.20 25.10 15.04
CA GLY A 89 20.50 24.44 14.97
C GLY A 89 20.84 23.55 16.18
N TRP A 90 21.37 22.38 15.86
CA TRP A 90 22.08 21.53 16.81
C TRP A 90 23.31 22.29 17.34
N GLN A 91 23.16 23.01 18.44
CA GLN A 91 24.30 23.15 19.33
C GLN A 91 24.51 21.78 19.95
N GLN A 92 25.67 21.19 19.67
CA GLN A 92 26.18 19.96 20.28
C GLN A 92 25.72 19.87 21.74
N PRO A 93 25.10 18.76 22.18
CA PRO A 93 24.74 18.60 23.58
C PRO A 93 26.03 18.59 24.40
N SER A 94 26.28 19.63 25.20
CA SER A 94 27.17 19.48 26.34
C SER A 94 26.48 18.55 27.33
N LEU A 95 26.81 17.26 27.22
CA LEU A 95 26.39 16.22 28.16
C LEU A 95 26.97 16.53 29.55
N ASN A 96 26.20 17.26 30.35
CA ASN A 96 26.29 17.22 31.80
C ASN A 96 24.89 17.02 32.39
N MET A 97 24.27 15.90 32.02
CA MET A 97 23.24 15.25 32.82
C MET A 97 23.69 13.83 33.10
N ARG A 98 24.24 13.65 34.30
CA ARG A 98 24.50 12.35 34.89
C ARG A 98 23.17 11.60 35.03
N THR A 99 23.26 10.30 34.79
CA THR A 99 22.29 9.25 35.09
C THR A 99 21.27 9.01 33.98
N GLY A 100 21.60 8.01 33.17
CA GLY A 100 20.73 6.87 32.91
C GLY A 100 19.31 7.22 32.48
N ASP A 101 19.15 7.58 31.22
CA ASP A 101 18.24 6.91 30.32
C ASP A 101 18.50 7.53 28.96
N THR A 102 19.20 6.79 28.08
CA THR A 102 19.11 7.06 26.65
C THR A 102 17.64 6.90 26.32
N VAL A 103 16.90 8.01 26.27
CA VAL A 103 15.50 8.04 25.85
C VAL A 103 15.51 7.58 24.40
N LYS A 104 15.41 6.26 24.21
CA LYS A 104 15.10 5.65 22.93
C LYS A 104 13.67 6.04 22.66
N LEU A 105 13.52 7.19 22.00
CA LEU A 105 12.27 7.64 21.43
C LEU A 105 11.69 6.46 20.64
N ALA A 106 10.58 5.91 21.12
CA ALA A 106 9.90 4.76 20.51
C ALA A 106 9.19 5.12 19.19
N ALA A 107 9.43 6.31 18.64
CA ALA A 107 9.13 6.62 17.25
C ALA A 107 10.09 5.79 16.40
N ALA A 108 9.66 4.57 16.09
CA ALA A 108 10.36 3.59 15.28
C ALA A 108 11.11 4.28 14.13
N HIS A 109 12.39 3.98 14.03
CA HIS A 109 13.25 4.43 12.93
C HIS A 109 12.73 3.77 11.64
N TYR A 110 11.70 4.33 11.01
CA TYR A 110 11.28 3.87 9.69
C TYR A 110 12.47 4.07 8.77
N ASN A 111 12.95 2.96 8.20
CA ASN A 111 14.06 3.00 7.27
C ASN A 111 13.68 3.95 6.13
N THR A 112 14.55 4.93 5.84
CA THR A 112 14.32 5.93 4.80
C THR A 112 14.05 5.30 3.44
N GLU A 113 14.58 4.11 3.17
CA GLU A 113 14.31 3.33 1.96
C GLU A 113 12.88 2.79 1.91
N ILE A 114 12.28 2.44 3.05
CA ILE A 114 10.88 2.04 3.14
C ILE A 114 9.98 3.24 2.81
N LEU A 115 10.27 4.41 3.37
CA LEU A 115 9.50 5.63 3.08
C LEU A 115 9.59 6.02 1.60
N LYS A 116 10.77 5.92 0.98
CA LYS A 116 10.93 6.11 -0.47
C LYS A 116 10.13 5.09 -1.28
N SER A 117 10.11 3.83 -0.85
CA SER A 117 9.32 2.79 -1.52
C SER A 117 7.83 3.09 -1.45
N ILE A 118 7.33 3.50 -0.27
CA ILE A 118 5.92 3.86 -0.07
C ILE A 118 5.54 5.04 -0.97
N ASP A 119 6.34 6.12 -0.96
CA ASP A 119 6.10 7.30 -1.80
C ASP A 119 6.11 6.94 -3.30
N ASN A 120 7.05 6.10 -3.72
CA ASN A 120 7.12 5.65 -5.10
C ASN A 120 5.90 4.81 -5.51
N GLU A 121 5.43 3.89 -4.67
CA GLU A 121 4.24 3.10 -4.97
C GLU A 121 2.98 3.97 -4.99
N TRP A 122 2.85 4.88 -4.02
CA TRP A 122 1.75 5.86 -3.98
C TRP A 122 1.67 6.69 -5.28
N ARG A 123 2.81 7.20 -5.75
CA ARG A 123 2.89 7.96 -7.00
C ARG A 123 2.54 7.10 -8.22
N LYS A 124 2.94 5.82 -8.24
CA LYS A 124 2.63 4.90 -9.34
C LYS A 124 1.15 4.52 -9.39
N THR A 125 0.47 4.45 -8.25
CA THR A 125 -0.95 4.04 -8.15
C THR A 125 -1.93 5.21 -8.17
N GLN A 126 -1.46 6.45 -8.23
CA GLN A 126 -2.33 7.63 -8.26
C GLN A 126 -3.31 7.61 -9.46
N CYS A 127 -4.50 8.18 -9.26
CA CYS A 127 -5.50 8.39 -10.30
C CYS A 127 -4.93 9.23 -11.47
N MET A 128 -4.75 8.60 -12.63
CA MET A 128 -4.26 9.23 -13.86
C MET A 128 -4.76 8.47 -15.10
N PRO A 129 -4.74 9.07 -16.32
CA PRO A 129 -5.00 8.34 -17.55
C PRO A 129 -3.98 7.22 -17.77
N ARG A 130 -4.45 6.00 -18.01
CA ARG A 130 -3.64 4.79 -18.24
C ARG A 130 -4.07 4.12 -19.54
N GLU A 131 -3.10 3.60 -20.27
CA GLU A 131 -3.35 2.82 -21.47
C GLU A 131 -3.99 1.49 -21.11
N VAL A 132 -5.14 1.20 -21.70
CA VAL A 132 -5.90 -0.03 -21.48
C VAL A 132 -6.38 -0.58 -22.81
N CYS A 133 -6.50 -1.90 -22.87
CA CYS A 133 -7.02 -2.62 -24.03
C CYS A 133 -8.53 -2.82 -23.86
N ILE A 134 -9.31 -2.22 -24.74
CA ILE A 134 -10.77 -2.22 -24.65
C ILE A 134 -11.35 -3.07 -25.77
N ASP A 135 -12.28 -3.97 -25.42
CA ASP A 135 -13.03 -4.82 -26.35
C ASP A 135 -14.02 -3.96 -27.14
N VAL A 136 -13.84 -3.92 -28.46
CA VAL A 136 -14.64 -3.09 -29.36
C VAL A 136 -16.09 -3.56 -29.38
N GLY A 137 -16.33 -4.88 -29.36
CA GLY A 137 -17.67 -5.44 -29.41
C GLY A 137 -18.49 -5.10 -28.18
N LYS A 138 -17.87 -5.15 -26.99
CA LYS A 138 -18.54 -4.83 -25.73
C LYS A 138 -18.87 -3.35 -25.58
N GLU A 139 -17.95 -2.45 -25.93
CA GLU A 139 -18.21 -1.00 -25.79
C GLU A 139 -19.17 -0.46 -26.85
N PHE A 140 -19.09 -0.95 -28.10
CA PHE A 140 -20.00 -0.53 -29.17
C PHE A 140 -21.35 -1.26 -29.15
N GLY A 141 -21.54 -2.23 -28.25
CA GLY A 141 -22.77 -3.01 -28.16
C GLY A 141 -23.07 -3.78 -29.45
N ALA A 142 -22.04 -4.35 -30.07
CA ALA A 142 -22.19 -5.07 -31.33
C ALA A 142 -23.07 -6.32 -31.15
N ALA A 143 -23.81 -6.66 -32.21
CA ALA A 143 -24.62 -7.87 -32.22
C ALA A 143 -23.75 -9.12 -32.04
N THR A 144 -24.32 -10.19 -31.49
CA THR A 144 -23.60 -11.44 -31.18
C THR A 144 -23.00 -12.13 -32.40
N ASN A 145 -23.40 -11.72 -33.61
CA ASN A 145 -22.90 -12.21 -34.88
C ASN A 145 -21.84 -11.30 -35.52
N THR A 146 -21.41 -10.21 -34.88
CA THR A 146 -20.41 -9.28 -35.42
C THR A 146 -19.10 -9.42 -34.66
N PHE A 147 -18.02 -9.70 -35.39
CA PHE A 147 -16.68 -9.85 -34.82
C PHE A 147 -15.72 -8.82 -35.38
N PHE A 148 -15.04 -8.10 -34.50
CA PHE A 148 -14.02 -7.13 -34.89
C PHE A 148 -12.62 -7.75 -34.96
N LYS A 149 -11.84 -7.33 -35.95
CA LYS A 149 -10.44 -7.66 -36.15
C LYS A 149 -9.65 -6.36 -36.35
N PRO A 150 -8.76 -5.99 -35.40
CA PRO A 150 -8.55 -6.62 -34.09
C PRO A 150 -9.79 -6.49 -33.17
N PRO A 151 -10.01 -7.43 -32.22
CA PRO A 151 -11.15 -7.37 -31.30
C PRO A 151 -11.01 -6.28 -30.24
N CYS A 152 -9.78 -5.83 -29.98
CA CYS A 152 -9.51 -4.82 -28.97
C CYS A 152 -8.68 -3.66 -29.54
N VAL A 153 -8.85 -2.49 -28.95
CA VAL A 153 -8.08 -1.29 -29.26
C VAL A 153 -7.46 -0.71 -27.99
N SER A 154 -6.23 -0.20 -28.10
CA SER A 154 -5.58 0.55 -27.02
C SER A 154 -6.15 1.97 -26.93
N VAL A 155 -6.62 2.37 -25.76
CA VAL A 155 -7.09 3.72 -25.45
C VAL A 155 -6.65 4.13 -24.04
N TYR A 156 -6.71 5.41 -23.71
CA TYR A 156 -6.48 5.88 -22.36
C TYR A 156 -7.80 5.97 -21.59
N ARG A 157 -7.85 5.36 -20.40
CA ARG A 157 -8.95 5.49 -19.43
C ARG A 157 -8.38 5.91 -18.08
N CYS A 158 -9.16 6.64 -17.29
CA CYS A 158 -8.75 6.98 -15.92
C CYS A 158 -8.65 5.71 -15.08
N GLY A 159 -7.55 5.57 -14.34
CA GLY A 159 -7.34 4.44 -13.44
C GLY A 159 -6.31 4.76 -12.36
N GLY A 160 -6.36 3.98 -11.28
CA GLY A 160 -5.59 4.22 -10.07
C GLY A 160 -6.50 4.45 -8.87
N CYS A 161 -5.89 4.79 -7.74
CA CYS A 161 -6.55 4.96 -6.46
C CYS A 161 -6.68 6.44 -6.11
N CYS A 162 -7.78 6.76 -5.43
CA CYS A 162 -7.93 8.01 -4.69
C CYS A 162 -7.47 7.79 -3.24
N ASN A 163 -7.25 8.88 -2.52
CA ASN A 163 -6.77 8.81 -1.14
C ASN A 163 -7.85 8.36 -0.15
N SER A 164 -9.11 8.40 -0.57
CA SER A 164 -10.29 8.11 0.25
C SER A 164 -11.25 7.21 -0.53
N GLU A 165 -11.86 6.25 0.16
CA GLU A 165 -12.76 5.25 -0.46
C GLU A 165 -14.04 5.86 -1.04
N GLY A 166 -14.48 7.01 -0.52
CA GLY A 166 -15.64 7.74 -1.04
C GLY A 166 -15.41 8.48 -2.36
N LEU A 167 -14.18 8.43 -2.91
CA LEU A 167 -13.83 9.09 -4.15
C LEU A 167 -13.52 8.07 -5.25
N GLN A 168 -14.10 8.29 -6.43
CA GLN A 168 -13.85 7.47 -7.61
C GLN A 168 -13.02 8.23 -8.63
N CYS A 169 -12.03 7.55 -9.21
CA CYS A 169 -11.19 8.10 -10.27
C CYS A 169 -11.98 8.21 -11.58
N MET A 170 -12.42 9.42 -11.93
CA MET A 170 -13.19 9.72 -13.14
C MET A 170 -12.47 10.75 -14.03
N ASN A 171 -12.81 10.77 -15.30
CA ASN A 171 -12.27 11.74 -16.26
C ASN A 171 -12.86 13.14 -16.02
N THR A 172 -12.00 14.16 -16.07
CA THR A 172 -12.43 15.57 -16.05
C THR A 172 -12.55 16.15 -17.46
N SER A 173 -11.86 15.56 -18.43
CA SER A 173 -11.94 15.87 -19.86
C SER A 173 -11.78 14.59 -20.68
N THR A 174 -12.36 14.58 -21.88
CA THR A 174 -12.34 13.42 -22.79
C THR A 174 -11.98 13.86 -24.20
N GLY A 175 -11.00 13.19 -24.80
CA GLY A 175 -10.70 13.29 -26.23
C GLY A 175 -11.17 12.04 -26.97
N TYR A 176 -11.73 12.21 -28.16
CA TYR A 176 -12.17 11.10 -29.02
C TYR A 176 -11.12 10.82 -30.09
N LEU A 177 -10.81 9.53 -30.30
CA LEU A 177 -9.84 9.06 -31.29
C LEU A 177 -10.52 8.12 -32.27
N SER A 178 -10.40 8.40 -33.56
CA SER A 178 -10.89 7.53 -34.61
C SER A 178 -9.91 6.37 -34.84
N LYS A 179 -10.40 5.14 -34.70
CA LYS A 179 -9.64 3.91 -35.00
C LYS A 179 -10.43 3.05 -35.97
N THR A 180 -9.77 2.55 -37.01
CA THR A 180 -10.39 1.67 -38.00
C THR A 180 -10.15 0.22 -37.64
N VAL A 181 -11.22 -0.57 -37.61
CA VAL A 181 -11.20 -2.02 -37.39
C VAL A 181 -12.02 -2.70 -38.47
N SER A 182 -11.66 -3.93 -38.85
CA SER A 182 -12.42 -4.73 -39.81
C SER A 182 -13.49 -5.55 -39.08
N GLY A 183 -14.72 -5.57 -39.58
CA GLY A 183 -15.83 -6.38 -39.05
C GLY A 183 -16.14 -7.58 -39.94
N SER A 184 -16.54 -8.70 -39.35
CA SER A 184 -17.05 -9.90 -40.05
C SER A 184 -18.35 -10.38 -39.41
#